data_AF-A0A838QKM5-F1
#
_entry.id   AF-A0A838QKM5-F1
#
_cell.length_a   1.000
_cell.length_b   1.000
_cell.length_c   1.000
_cell.angle_alpha   90.00
_cell.angle_beta   90.00
_cell.angle_gamma   90.00
#
_symmetry.space_group_name_H-M   'P 1'
#
loop_
_entity.id
_entity.type
_entity.pdbx_description
1 polymer ?
#
loop_
_entity_poly.entity_id
_entity_poly.type
_entity_poly.pdbx_seq_one_letter_code
_entity_poly.pdbx_strand_id
1 'polypeptide(L)'
;MPPASMLARARACLLASFILAIGACDGADPLTDPSDNAGDVAAAGPVMFDTDGGSSRGGTPIGIFALPTTEFGSRYTGGLRNIYSKYLLKELAGIKARGGRVVLMFAGNERHYKDADGHFDLGKWKARVDNFKSTNFTSYVSDGTVLAHFLMDEPNDPANWNGKQVTAAQLEEMAEYSKRLWPSMPTVVRTEPAYLGAKPRYIDAAWAQYVQRKGTPTEYLRRHVADAEQRGLALIVGMNILKGTLGKTSFSAGQLREWGSAMLNSSYPCAFISWTYDANYLGRSDVKEAMDVLANKARTHQAKSCRGGNGQTSGSVPQPVEPPAPPVLPDPSEAPAPAAEIRLTITQWTASGRNYMRLTWAGATGSLVDIYRNGEMRGSTANDGRHTNSPWSRAGSTYAFKVCETGTSKCSKTVTATFGSQSR
;
A
#
# COMPACT_ATOMS: atom_id res chain seq x y z
N MET A 1 -38.79 -37.63 59.75
CA MET A 1 -37.78 -37.08 60.70
C MET A 1 -36.83 -38.23 61.00
N PRO A 2 -35.50 -38.19 60.75
CA PRO A 2 -34.53 -37.07 60.71
C PRO A 2 -33.72 -37.06 59.37
N PRO A 3 -32.45 -36.57 59.25
CA PRO A 3 -32.11 -35.15 59.09
C PRO A 3 -31.18 -34.79 57.88
N ALA A 4 -31.16 -33.49 57.56
CA ALA A 4 -30.07 -32.64 57.08
C ALA A 4 -29.10 -33.11 55.97
N SER A 5 -29.19 -32.45 54.80
CA SER A 5 -28.04 -32.24 53.90
C SER A 5 -27.88 -30.75 53.59
N MET A 6 -26.64 -30.26 53.70
CA MET A 6 -26.25 -28.87 53.53
C MET A 6 -26.41 -28.41 52.07
N LEU A 7 -27.09 -27.28 51.86
CA LEU A 7 -27.06 -26.52 50.60
C LEU A 7 -25.76 -25.72 50.53
N ALA A 8 -24.76 -26.25 49.82
CA ALA A 8 -23.59 -25.49 49.40
C ALA A 8 -23.96 -24.62 48.19
N ARG A 9 -23.85 -23.29 48.36
CA ARG A 9 -23.97 -22.31 47.27
C ARG A 9 -22.85 -22.52 46.24
N ALA A 10 -23.18 -23.10 45.09
CA ALA A 10 -22.31 -23.05 43.91
C ALA A 10 -22.52 -21.71 43.19
N ARG A 11 -21.65 -20.72 43.46
CA ARG A 11 -21.42 -19.60 42.53
C ARG A 11 -20.52 -20.11 41.41
N ALA A 12 -21.11 -20.52 40.30
CA ALA A 12 -20.36 -20.78 39.07
C ALA A 12 -19.89 -19.43 38.50
N CYS A 13 -18.59 -19.15 38.63
CA CYS A 13 -17.92 -18.13 37.82
C CYS A 13 -17.86 -18.65 36.38
N LEU A 14 -18.86 -18.30 35.56
CA LEU A 14 -18.74 -18.38 34.11
C LEU A 14 -17.85 -17.21 33.66
N LEU A 15 -16.54 -17.46 33.55
CA LEU A 15 -15.67 -16.66 32.70
C LEU A 15 -16.09 -16.92 31.25
N ALA A 16 -17.04 -16.13 30.76
CA ALA A 16 -17.28 -15.99 29.33
C ALA A 16 -16.16 -15.13 28.75
N SER A 17 -15.10 -15.79 28.28
CA SER A 17 -14.07 -15.17 27.44
C SER A 17 -14.71 -14.70 26.14
N PHE A 18 -15.11 -13.43 26.08
CA PHE A 18 -15.45 -12.75 24.84
C PHE A 18 -14.17 -12.57 24.01
N ILE A 19 -13.89 -13.52 23.12
CA ILE A 19 -12.97 -13.30 22.01
C ILE A 19 -13.74 -12.54 20.94
N LEU A 20 -13.68 -11.21 21.03
CA LEU A 20 -14.13 -10.30 19.96
C LEU A 20 -13.04 -10.24 18.89
N ALA A 21 -13.03 -11.22 17.98
CA ALA A 21 -12.27 -11.14 16.74
C ALA A 21 -13.23 -10.76 15.61
N ILE A 22 -13.60 -9.47 15.50
CA ILE A 22 -14.23 -8.94 14.28
C ILE A 22 -13.11 -8.40 13.40
N GLY A 23 -12.31 -9.31 12.86
CA GLY A 23 -11.61 -9.08 11.60
C GLY A 23 -12.64 -9.33 10.50
N ALA A 24 -13.10 -8.28 9.83
CA ALA A 24 -13.95 -8.40 8.66
C ALA A 24 -13.10 -8.88 7.47
N CYS A 25 -12.69 -10.15 7.51
CA CYS A 25 -12.10 -10.85 6.38
C CYS A 25 -13.25 -11.32 5.48
N ASP A 26 -13.71 -10.46 4.56
CA ASP A 26 -14.44 -10.97 3.39
C ASP A 26 -13.40 -11.69 2.51
N GLY A 27 -13.33 -13.02 2.64
CA GLY A 27 -12.37 -13.91 1.98
C GLY A 27 -12.62 -14.14 0.47
N ALA A 28 -13.45 -13.32 -0.16
CA ALA A 28 -13.66 -13.34 -1.61
C ALA A 28 -12.74 -12.31 -2.25
N ASP A 29 -11.73 -12.81 -2.98
CA ASP A 29 -10.84 -12.04 -3.84
C ASP A 29 -11.27 -12.30 -5.28
N PRO A 30 -12.29 -11.61 -5.81
CA PRO A 30 -12.48 -11.58 -7.23
C PRO A 30 -11.47 -10.57 -7.77
N LEU A 31 -10.23 -11.02 -7.96
CA LEU A 31 -9.58 -10.69 -9.23
C LEU A 31 -10.64 -10.97 -10.30
N THR A 32 -11.00 -9.96 -11.08
CA THR A 32 -12.20 -9.98 -11.92
C THR A 32 -12.36 -11.33 -12.61
N ASP A 33 -13.49 -11.98 -12.33
CA ASP A 33 -13.80 -13.32 -12.82
C ASP A 33 -13.61 -13.33 -14.35
N PRO A 34 -12.91 -14.33 -14.94
CA PRO A 34 -12.93 -14.57 -16.37
C PRO A 34 -14.35 -14.54 -17.01
N SER A 35 -15.40 -14.76 -16.21
CA SER A 35 -16.81 -14.70 -16.61
C SER A 35 -17.41 -13.29 -16.66
N ASP A 36 -16.69 -12.24 -16.21
CA ASP A 36 -16.95 -10.83 -16.56
C ASP A 36 -16.73 -10.69 -18.08
N ASN A 37 -17.64 -11.24 -18.85
CA ASN A 37 -17.70 -11.04 -20.27
C ASN A 37 -18.10 -9.57 -20.44
N ALA A 38 -17.13 -8.72 -20.76
CA ALA A 38 -17.35 -7.70 -21.77
C ALA A 38 -17.84 -8.47 -23.01
N GLY A 39 -19.14 -8.77 -23.06
CA GLY A 39 -19.73 -9.54 -24.14
C GLY A 39 -19.43 -8.88 -25.48
N ASP A 40 -19.80 -9.55 -26.57
CA ASP A 40 -19.86 -8.92 -27.89
C ASP A 40 -21.01 -7.91 -27.94
N VAL A 41 -20.93 -6.89 -27.09
CA VAL A 41 -21.85 -5.77 -27.07
C VAL A 41 -21.34 -4.86 -28.17
N ALA A 42 -22.15 -4.76 -29.23
CA ALA A 42 -22.00 -3.77 -30.28
C ALA A 42 -21.56 -2.45 -29.63
N ALA A 43 -20.52 -1.83 -30.21
CA ALA A 43 -19.99 -0.56 -29.75
C ALA A 43 -21.16 0.34 -29.35
N ALA A 44 -21.23 0.70 -28.07
CA ALA A 44 -22.17 1.72 -27.64
C ALA A 44 -21.95 2.90 -28.59
N GLY A 45 -23.01 3.33 -29.27
CA GLY A 45 -22.93 4.38 -30.29
C GLY A 45 -22.10 5.55 -29.77
N PRO A 46 -21.34 6.24 -30.65
CA PRO A 46 -20.40 7.26 -30.22
C PRO A 46 -21.12 8.25 -29.30
N VAL A 47 -20.72 8.25 -28.02
CA VAL A 47 -21.13 9.30 -27.10
C VAL A 47 -20.38 10.53 -27.59
N MET A 48 -21.06 11.35 -28.39
CA MET A 48 -20.54 12.62 -28.88
C MET A 48 -20.29 13.51 -27.67
N PHE A 49 -19.02 13.69 -27.34
CA PHE A 49 -18.56 14.74 -26.45
C PHE A 49 -18.04 15.86 -27.34
N ASP A 50 -18.44 17.09 -27.03
CA ASP A 50 -18.14 18.28 -27.80
C ASP A 50 -16.64 18.36 -28.09
N THR A 51 -16.29 18.26 -29.38
CA THR A 51 -14.92 18.17 -29.86
C THR A 51 -14.39 19.55 -30.18
N ASP A 52 -13.98 20.29 -29.16
CA ASP A 52 -13.05 21.40 -29.34
C ASP A 52 -11.72 21.06 -28.68
N GLY A 53 -10.74 20.75 -29.53
CA GLY A 53 -9.29 20.68 -29.29
C GLY A 53 -8.79 20.58 -27.84
N GLY A 54 -8.85 19.37 -27.26
CA GLY A 54 -8.12 19.04 -26.03
C GLY A 54 -8.96 18.23 -25.05
N SER A 55 -8.71 16.91 -24.99
CA SER A 55 -9.14 15.96 -23.95
C SER A 55 -9.92 16.55 -22.76
N SER A 56 -11.26 16.50 -22.79
CA SER A 56 -12.02 16.54 -21.55
C SER A 56 -13.19 15.57 -21.58
N ARG A 57 -12.92 14.36 -21.10
CA ARG A 57 -13.95 13.59 -20.38
C ARG A 57 -14.34 14.44 -19.16
N GLY A 58 -15.38 15.27 -19.30
CA GLY A 58 -15.81 16.23 -18.28
C GLY A 58 -16.31 15.54 -17.00
N GLY A 59 -16.28 16.25 -15.87
CA GLY A 59 -16.73 15.72 -14.58
C GLY A 59 -15.66 15.06 -13.73
N THR A 60 -15.92 15.00 -12.42
CA THR A 60 -15.24 14.10 -11.50
C THR A 60 -15.68 12.66 -11.81
N PRO A 61 -14.76 11.72 -12.11
CA PRO A 61 -15.12 10.31 -12.28
C PRO A 61 -15.79 9.77 -11.03
N ILE A 62 -16.98 9.21 -11.18
CA ILE A 62 -17.77 8.65 -10.08
C ILE A 62 -17.94 7.16 -10.24
N GLY A 63 -17.66 6.39 -9.19
CA GLY A 63 -17.62 4.95 -9.31
C GLY A 63 -17.58 4.19 -8.01
N ILE A 64 -17.34 2.90 -8.17
CA ILE A 64 -17.34 1.93 -7.08
C ILE A 64 -16.17 0.95 -7.25
N PHE A 65 -15.65 0.42 -6.14
CA PHE A 65 -14.74 -0.72 -6.13
C PHE A 65 -15.38 -1.94 -6.80
N ALA A 66 -14.58 -2.69 -7.56
CA ALA A 66 -15.00 -3.93 -8.23
C ALA A 66 -16.23 -3.78 -9.16
N LEU A 67 -16.43 -2.59 -9.75
CA LEU A 67 -17.53 -2.34 -10.67
C LEU A 67 -17.38 -3.17 -11.97
N PRO A 68 -18.34 -4.05 -12.32
CA PRO A 68 -18.29 -4.82 -13.56
C PRO A 68 -18.14 -3.92 -14.79
N THR A 69 -17.43 -4.40 -15.82
CA THR A 69 -17.17 -3.58 -17.02
C THR A 69 -18.45 -3.15 -17.73
N THR A 70 -19.49 -3.97 -17.66
CA THR A 70 -20.82 -3.70 -18.22
C THR A 70 -21.57 -2.57 -17.53
N GLU A 71 -21.23 -2.23 -16.28
CA GLU A 71 -21.90 -1.18 -15.50
C GLU A 71 -21.32 0.22 -15.73
N PHE A 72 -20.15 0.32 -16.38
CA PHE A 72 -19.63 1.64 -16.77
C PHE A 72 -20.56 2.32 -17.77
N GLY A 73 -20.73 3.63 -17.60
CA GLY A 73 -21.60 4.44 -18.44
C GLY A 73 -21.95 5.76 -17.78
N SER A 74 -23.14 6.28 -18.07
CA SER A 74 -23.57 7.59 -17.54
C SER A 74 -23.56 7.63 -16.01
N ARG A 75 -24.09 6.60 -15.34
CA ARG A 75 -24.17 6.55 -13.86
C ARG A 75 -22.81 6.32 -13.20
N TYR A 76 -21.96 5.50 -13.80
CA TYR A 76 -20.64 5.15 -13.27
C TYR A 76 -19.56 5.43 -14.31
N THR A 77 -18.92 6.58 -14.20
CA THR A 77 -17.83 7.03 -15.08
C THR A 77 -16.44 6.73 -14.50
N GLY A 78 -16.39 6.30 -13.24
CA GLY A 78 -15.20 5.95 -12.48
C GLY A 78 -15.28 4.52 -11.93
N GLY A 79 -14.17 4.01 -11.39
CA GLY A 79 -14.16 2.75 -10.65
C GLY A 79 -12.76 2.34 -10.22
N LEU A 80 -12.68 1.33 -9.36
CA LEU A 80 -11.42 0.61 -9.10
C LEU A 80 -11.56 -0.84 -9.53
N ARG A 81 -10.54 -1.37 -10.21
CA ARG A 81 -10.50 -2.77 -10.63
C ARG A 81 -9.17 -3.43 -10.30
N ASN A 82 -9.27 -4.69 -9.89
CA ASN A 82 -8.18 -5.64 -9.78
C ASN A 82 -8.29 -6.60 -10.97
N ILE A 83 -7.48 -6.39 -12.02
CA ILE A 83 -7.62 -7.06 -13.32
C ILE A 83 -6.39 -7.94 -13.55
N TYR A 84 -6.58 -9.20 -13.93
CA TYR A 84 -5.45 -10.05 -14.34
C TYR A 84 -4.74 -9.47 -15.57
N SER A 85 -3.40 -9.57 -15.63
CA SER A 85 -2.61 -9.02 -16.75
C SER A 85 -3.07 -9.50 -18.12
N LYS A 86 -3.41 -10.80 -18.25
CA LYS A 86 -3.96 -11.39 -19.50
C LYS A 86 -5.28 -10.77 -19.98
N TYR A 87 -6.06 -10.15 -19.10
CA TYR A 87 -7.35 -9.51 -19.44
C TYR A 87 -7.27 -7.99 -19.49
N LEU A 88 -6.14 -7.40 -19.09
CA LEU A 88 -6.02 -5.96 -18.90
C LEU A 88 -6.42 -5.15 -20.13
N LEU A 89 -5.90 -5.50 -21.32
CA LEU A 89 -6.20 -4.75 -22.53
C LEU A 89 -7.66 -4.88 -22.98
N LYS A 90 -8.26 -6.08 -22.83
CA LYS A 90 -9.68 -6.31 -23.15
C LYS A 90 -10.57 -5.49 -22.24
N GLU A 91 -10.32 -5.52 -20.93
CA GLU A 91 -11.12 -4.79 -19.95
C GLU A 91 -10.94 -3.27 -20.11
N LEU A 92 -9.72 -2.78 -20.33
CA LEU A 92 -9.49 -1.35 -20.58
C LEU A 92 -10.17 -0.85 -21.85
N ALA A 93 -10.20 -1.65 -22.91
CA ALA A 93 -10.95 -1.34 -24.13
C ALA A 93 -12.46 -1.24 -23.83
N GLY A 94 -13.02 -2.20 -23.08
CA GLY A 94 -14.43 -2.20 -22.68
C GLY A 94 -14.81 -1.02 -21.79
N ILE A 95 -13.97 -0.70 -20.81
CA ILE A 95 -14.15 0.47 -19.93
C ILE A 95 -14.10 1.76 -20.75
N LYS A 96 -13.09 1.92 -21.63
CA LYS A 96 -12.94 3.09 -22.50
C LYS A 96 -14.13 3.28 -23.43
N ALA A 97 -14.62 2.20 -24.05
CA ALA A 97 -15.78 2.24 -24.96
C ALA A 97 -17.06 2.73 -24.26
N ARG A 98 -17.12 2.63 -22.93
CA ARG A 98 -18.23 3.10 -22.09
C ARG A 98 -17.99 4.47 -21.46
N GLY A 99 -16.92 5.17 -21.87
CA GLY A 99 -16.52 6.45 -21.28
C GLY A 99 -15.96 6.32 -19.85
N GLY A 100 -15.66 5.10 -19.41
CA GLY A 100 -15.19 4.81 -18.08
C GLY A 100 -13.74 5.21 -17.83
N ARG A 101 -13.43 5.48 -16.58
CA ARG A 101 -12.09 5.78 -16.06
C ARG A 101 -11.85 4.91 -14.83
N VAL A 102 -10.65 4.32 -14.70
CA VAL A 102 -10.40 3.27 -13.72
C VAL A 102 -9.10 3.50 -12.97
N VAL A 103 -9.14 3.31 -11.65
CA VAL A 103 -7.96 3.10 -10.83
C VAL A 103 -7.63 1.60 -10.84
N LEU A 104 -6.39 1.24 -11.16
CA LEU A 104 -5.98 -0.17 -11.30
C LEU A 104 -5.22 -0.64 -10.07
N MET A 105 -5.64 -1.75 -9.48
CA MET A 105 -4.92 -2.46 -8.42
C MET A 105 -4.22 -3.67 -9.03
N PHE A 106 -2.90 -3.60 -9.22
CA PHE A 106 -2.14 -4.71 -9.81
C PHE A 106 -1.79 -5.81 -8.80
N ALA A 107 -1.61 -5.43 -7.54
CA ALA A 107 -1.22 -6.37 -6.49
C ALA A 107 -2.38 -7.22 -5.95
N GLY A 108 -3.64 -6.89 -6.22
CA GLY A 108 -4.81 -7.60 -5.66
C GLY A 108 -4.86 -7.65 -4.13
N ASN A 109 -5.55 -8.65 -3.57
CA ASN A 109 -5.76 -8.72 -2.11
C ASN A 109 -4.45 -8.84 -1.31
N GLU A 110 -4.39 -8.17 -0.15
CA GLU A 110 -3.23 -8.07 0.73
C GLU A 110 -2.71 -9.39 1.27
N ARG A 111 -3.55 -10.44 1.35
CA ARG A 111 -3.10 -11.78 1.73
C ARG A 111 -1.95 -12.31 0.86
N HIS A 112 -1.81 -11.81 -0.37
CA HIS A 112 -0.79 -12.26 -1.32
C HIS A 112 0.56 -11.54 -1.17
N TYR A 113 0.62 -10.47 -0.38
CA TYR A 113 1.84 -9.71 -0.11
C TYR A 113 2.02 -9.46 1.39
N LYS A 114 1.59 -10.44 2.17
CA LYS A 114 1.98 -10.61 3.57
C LYS A 114 3.09 -11.65 3.70
N ASP A 115 4.01 -11.46 4.63
CA ASP A 115 4.97 -12.48 5.05
C ASP A 115 4.29 -13.57 5.91
N ALA A 116 5.07 -14.51 6.43
CA ALA A 116 4.55 -15.61 7.26
C ALA A 116 3.95 -15.12 8.58
N ASP A 117 4.36 -13.94 9.06
CA ASP A 117 3.90 -13.32 10.30
C ASP A 117 2.72 -12.35 10.06
N GLY A 118 2.24 -12.23 8.82
CA GLY A 118 1.12 -11.34 8.47
C GLY A 118 1.50 -9.87 8.33
N HIS A 119 2.79 -9.54 8.25
CA HIS A 119 3.28 -8.18 7.98
C HIS A 119 3.45 -7.93 6.48
N PHE A 120 3.53 -6.66 6.08
CA PHE A 120 3.74 -6.29 4.68
C PHE A 120 5.09 -6.78 4.14
N ASP A 121 5.05 -7.43 2.98
CA ASP A 121 6.21 -7.89 2.22
C ASP A 121 6.28 -7.17 0.86
N LEU A 122 7.25 -6.25 0.74
CA LEU A 122 7.46 -5.48 -0.48
C LEU A 122 7.92 -6.33 -1.67
N GLY A 123 8.69 -7.39 -1.42
CA GLY A 123 9.14 -8.29 -2.48
C GLY A 123 7.97 -9.02 -3.13
N LYS A 124 7.05 -9.53 -2.31
CA LYS A 124 5.80 -10.16 -2.80
C LYS A 124 4.90 -9.16 -3.51
N TRP A 125 4.79 -7.92 -3.03
CA TRP A 125 4.03 -6.89 -3.73
C TRP A 125 4.63 -6.57 -5.12
N LYS A 126 5.96 -6.35 -5.18
CA LYS A 126 6.68 -6.10 -6.45
C LYS A 126 6.49 -7.26 -7.43
N ALA A 127 6.61 -8.51 -6.97
CA ALA A 127 6.41 -9.70 -7.80
C ALA A 127 5.01 -9.77 -8.43
N ARG A 128 3.98 -9.24 -7.73
CA ARG A 128 2.62 -9.17 -8.29
C ARG A 128 2.47 -8.07 -9.33
N VAL A 129 3.07 -6.90 -9.09
CA VAL A 129 3.09 -5.78 -10.04
C VAL A 129 3.89 -6.15 -11.31
N ASP A 130 4.97 -6.91 -11.16
CA ASP A 130 5.82 -7.42 -12.24
C ASP A 130 5.04 -8.23 -13.30
N ASN A 131 3.89 -8.82 -12.94
CA ASN A 131 3.03 -9.56 -13.88
C ASN A 131 2.45 -8.69 -15.01
N PHE A 132 2.53 -7.35 -14.88
CA PHE A 132 1.96 -6.40 -15.83
C PHE A 132 3.02 -5.70 -16.68
N LYS A 133 4.31 -5.83 -16.37
CA LYS A 133 5.38 -5.02 -17.00
C LYS A 133 5.53 -5.25 -18.50
N SER A 134 5.15 -6.43 -19.00
CA SER A 134 5.20 -6.78 -20.42
C SER A 134 3.96 -6.33 -21.20
N THR A 135 2.90 -5.85 -20.53
CA THR A 135 1.68 -5.40 -21.18
C THR A 135 1.75 -3.90 -21.42
N ASN A 136 1.71 -3.48 -22.68
CA ASN A 136 1.71 -2.06 -23.02
C ASN A 136 0.28 -1.48 -22.99
N PHE A 137 -0.05 -0.75 -21.93
CA PHE A 137 -1.32 -0.03 -21.76
C PHE A 137 -1.12 1.50 -21.64
N THR A 138 0.04 2.01 -22.04
CA THR A 138 0.43 3.43 -21.89
C THR A 138 -0.55 4.38 -22.58
N SER A 139 -1.17 3.97 -23.68
CA SER A 139 -2.20 4.76 -24.36
C SER A 139 -3.43 5.02 -23.48
N TYR A 140 -3.83 4.05 -22.65
CA TYR A 140 -4.93 4.19 -21.69
C TYR A 140 -4.57 5.07 -20.49
N VAL A 141 -3.29 5.15 -20.12
CA VAL A 141 -2.81 6.13 -19.14
C VAL A 141 -2.86 7.54 -19.74
N SER A 142 -2.41 7.67 -20.99
CA SER A 142 -2.28 8.96 -21.68
C SER A 142 -3.64 9.59 -21.99
N ASP A 143 -4.64 8.79 -22.36
CA ASP A 143 -6.00 9.27 -22.64
C ASP A 143 -6.90 9.41 -21.40
N GLY A 144 -6.37 9.10 -20.21
CA GLY A 144 -7.07 9.23 -18.93
C GLY A 144 -8.11 8.13 -18.65
N THR A 145 -8.12 7.03 -19.40
CA THR A 145 -8.87 5.81 -19.06
C THR A 145 -8.32 5.18 -17.80
N VAL A 146 -7.00 5.12 -17.63
CA VAL A 146 -6.37 4.73 -16.38
C VAL A 146 -6.07 5.99 -15.58
N LEU A 147 -6.70 6.09 -14.41
CA LEU A 147 -6.59 7.24 -13.50
C LEU A 147 -5.30 7.18 -12.67
N ALA A 148 -5.01 6.00 -12.11
CA ALA A 148 -3.88 5.79 -11.20
C ALA A 148 -3.62 4.29 -10.97
N HIS A 149 -2.42 3.97 -10.50
CA HIS A 149 -2.07 2.70 -9.86
C HIS A 149 -2.43 2.79 -8.37
N PHE A 150 -3.36 1.94 -7.94
CA PHE A 150 -3.66 1.69 -6.53
C PHE A 150 -2.55 0.83 -5.90
N LEU A 151 -1.73 1.45 -5.07
CA LEU A 151 -0.59 0.80 -4.45
C LEU A 151 -1.01 -0.09 -3.28
N MET A 152 -1.85 0.43 -2.38
CA MET A 152 -2.17 -0.23 -1.12
C MET A 152 -3.50 0.20 -0.52
N ASP A 153 -4.13 -0.77 0.13
CA ASP A 153 -5.35 -0.65 0.89
C ASP A 153 -5.06 -0.48 2.39
N GLU A 154 -5.49 0.62 3.01
CA GLU A 154 -5.41 0.84 4.47
C GLU A 154 -4.06 0.45 5.12
N PRO A 155 -2.94 1.06 4.70
CA PRO A 155 -1.62 0.83 5.32
C PRO A 155 -1.58 1.15 6.82
N ASN A 156 -2.50 2.01 7.25
CA ASN A 156 -2.66 2.51 8.61
C ASN A 156 -3.55 1.62 9.49
N ASP A 157 -4.19 0.57 8.98
CA ASP A 157 -5.01 -0.30 9.82
C ASP A 157 -4.16 -1.45 10.41
N PRO A 158 -3.89 -1.46 11.73
CA PRO A 158 -3.09 -2.52 12.34
C PRO A 158 -3.73 -3.92 12.21
N ALA A 159 -5.05 -4.01 12.03
CA ALA A 159 -5.72 -5.30 11.80
C ALA A 159 -5.30 -5.93 10.47
N ASN A 160 -5.00 -5.11 9.45
CA ASN A 160 -4.56 -5.59 8.15
C ASN A 160 -3.11 -6.09 8.19
N TRP A 161 -2.29 -5.61 9.12
CA TRP A 161 -0.84 -5.80 9.09
C TRP A 161 -0.26 -6.41 10.38
N ASN A 162 -1.07 -7.22 11.07
CA ASN A 162 -0.71 -7.89 12.33
C ASN A 162 0.00 -6.97 13.34
N GLY A 163 -0.59 -5.79 13.57
CA GLY A 163 -0.09 -4.77 14.50
C GLY A 163 1.05 -3.90 13.97
N LYS A 164 1.64 -4.21 12.81
CA LYS A 164 2.77 -3.47 12.22
C LYS A 164 2.34 -2.75 10.95
N GLN A 165 1.86 -1.52 11.10
CA GLN A 165 1.45 -0.66 10.00
C GLN A 165 2.56 -0.47 8.94
N VAL A 166 2.14 -0.27 7.68
CA VAL A 166 3.07 0.01 6.58
C VAL A 166 3.47 1.47 6.62
N THR A 167 4.77 1.72 6.76
CA THR A 167 5.30 3.07 6.95
C THR A 167 5.21 3.94 5.69
N ALA A 168 5.20 5.27 5.87
CA ALA A 168 5.23 6.21 4.75
C ALA A 168 6.45 5.99 3.81
N ALA A 169 7.61 5.60 4.36
CA ALA A 169 8.80 5.30 3.56
C ALA A 169 8.61 4.05 2.68
N GLN A 170 7.98 3.01 3.21
CA GLN A 170 7.64 1.82 2.41
C GLN A 170 6.64 2.14 1.29
N LEU A 171 5.65 2.98 1.57
CA LEU A 171 4.69 3.45 0.55
C LEU A 171 5.36 4.26 -0.56
N GLU A 172 6.33 5.12 -0.22
CA GLU A 172 7.15 5.84 -1.21
C GLU A 172 7.99 4.90 -2.06
N GLU A 173 8.56 3.82 -1.49
CA GLU A 173 9.31 2.83 -2.25
C GLU A 173 8.42 2.06 -3.25
N MET A 174 7.18 1.76 -2.87
CA MET A 174 6.18 1.18 -3.77
C MET A 174 5.84 2.12 -4.91
N ALA A 175 5.60 3.40 -4.59
CA ALA A 175 5.28 4.42 -5.56
C ALA A 175 6.44 4.64 -6.54
N GLU A 176 7.67 4.74 -6.05
CA GLU A 176 8.87 4.84 -6.88
C GLU A 176 9.02 3.65 -7.83
N TYR A 177 8.81 2.42 -7.32
CA TYR A 177 8.85 1.22 -8.14
C TYR A 177 7.79 1.25 -9.25
N SER A 178 6.56 1.65 -8.93
CA SER A 178 5.52 1.85 -9.95
C SER A 178 5.92 2.89 -10.99
N LYS A 179 6.53 4.00 -10.58
CA LYS A 179 6.95 5.08 -11.49
C LYS A 179 8.11 4.68 -12.39
N ARG A 180 8.98 3.77 -11.96
CA ARG A 180 10.01 3.18 -12.84
C ARG A 180 9.40 2.35 -13.97
N LEU A 181 8.31 1.64 -13.70
CA LEU A 181 7.59 0.87 -14.71
C LEU A 181 6.71 1.75 -15.62
N TRP A 182 5.99 2.70 -15.01
CA TRP A 182 5.05 3.57 -15.71
C TRP A 182 5.19 5.04 -15.23
N PRO A 183 6.16 5.80 -15.77
CA PRO A 183 6.50 7.15 -15.28
C PRO A 183 5.33 8.15 -15.30
N SER A 184 4.45 8.02 -16.30
CA SER A 184 3.31 8.93 -16.49
C SER A 184 2.05 8.52 -15.72
N MET A 185 2.03 7.32 -15.12
CA MET A 185 0.87 6.79 -14.40
C MET A 185 0.87 7.33 -12.97
N PRO A 186 -0.19 8.02 -12.52
CA PRO A 186 -0.29 8.47 -11.13
C PRO A 186 -0.31 7.28 -10.17
N THR A 187 0.17 7.46 -8.94
CA THR A 187 0.08 6.45 -7.88
C THR A 187 -0.80 6.93 -6.73
N VAL A 188 -1.61 6.04 -6.19
CA VAL A 188 -2.58 6.34 -5.12
C VAL A 188 -2.53 5.30 -4.02
N VAL A 189 -2.70 5.76 -2.78
CA VAL A 189 -2.80 4.91 -1.59
C VAL A 189 -4.14 5.17 -0.89
N ARG A 190 -4.90 4.11 -0.54
CA ARG A 190 -6.13 4.27 0.25
C ARG A 190 -5.83 4.45 1.72
N THR A 191 -5.60 5.70 2.07
CA THR A 191 -5.47 6.21 3.42
C THR A 191 -5.83 7.69 3.45
N GLU A 192 -6.09 8.23 4.64
CA GLU A 192 -6.25 9.66 4.82
C GLU A 192 -4.92 10.40 4.56
N PRO A 193 -4.92 11.60 3.94
CA PRO A 193 -3.69 12.28 3.55
C PRO A 193 -2.71 12.50 4.71
N ALA A 194 -3.23 12.69 5.93
CA ALA A 194 -2.43 12.91 7.13
C ALA A 194 -1.47 11.76 7.47
N TYR A 195 -1.80 10.53 7.06
CA TYR A 195 -0.95 9.35 7.26
C TYR A 195 0.28 9.33 6.35
N LEU A 196 0.19 9.99 5.19
CA LEU A 196 1.30 10.08 4.26
C LEU A 196 2.39 11.02 4.82
N GLY A 197 3.61 10.97 4.28
CA GLY A 197 4.67 11.90 4.68
C GLY A 197 4.30 13.36 4.40
N ALA A 198 4.98 14.32 5.04
CA ALA A 198 4.69 15.75 4.86
C ALA A 198 4.93 16.24 3.43
N LYS A 199 5.85 15.60 2.71
CA LYS A 199 6.21 15.90 1.32
C LYS A 199 6.37 14.60 0.53
N PRO A 200 5.28 13.94 0.16
CA PRO A 200 5.33 12.75 -0.69
C PRO A 200 6.06 13.07 -1.99
N ARG A 201 6.88 12.15 -2.49
CA ARG A 201 7.71 12.39 -3.68
C ARG A 201 7.17 11.65 -4.89
N TYR A 202 6.77 10.40 -4.69
CA TYR A 202 6.31 9.52 -5.77
C TYR A 202 4.81 9.20 -5.66
N ILE A 203 4.22 9.38 -4.48
CA ILE A 203 2.78 9.25 -4.26
C ILE A 203 2.10 10.52 -4.78
N ASP A 204 1.17 10.37 -5.73
CA ASP A 204 0.46 11.50 -6.32
C ASP A 204 -0.84 11.84 -5.59
N ALA A 205 -1.51 10.82 -5.04
CA ALA A 205 -2.81 10.97 -4.43
C ALA A 205 -2.98 10.14 -3.16
N ALA A 206 -3.69 10.73 -2.20
CA ALA A 206 -4.34 9.96 -1.13
C ALA A 206 -5.75 9.55 -1.55
N TRP A 207 -6.31 8.56 -0.86
CA TRP A 207 -7.71 8.19 -1.03
C TRP A 207 -8.42 8.08 0.33
N ALA A 208 -9.18 9.12 0.65
CA ALA A 208 -9.90 9.25 1.91
C ALA A 208 -11.34 8.68 1.78
N GLN A 209 -11.61 7.60 2.50
CA GLN A 209 -12.94 6.98 2.55
C GLN A 209 -13.73 7.40 3.79
N TYR A 210 -14.92 7.95 3.56
CA TYR A 210 -15.85 8.37 4.60
C TYR A 210 -16.68 7.22 5.15
N VAL A 211 -16.88 7.28 6.47
CA VAL A 211 -17.80 6.47 7.28
C VAL A 211 -18.34 7.36 8.41
N GLN A 212 -19.57 7.11 8.85
CA GLN A 212 -20.33 7.99 9.76
C GLN A 212 -19.58 8.30 11.08
N ARG A 213 -18.79 7.37 11.60
CA ARG A 213 -18.00 7.59 12.84
C ARG A 213 -16.91 8.67 12.70
N LYS A 214 -16.62 9.16 11.50
CA LYS A 214 -15.57 10.17 11.24
C LYS A 214 -16.09 11.62 11.27
N GLY A 215 -17.32 11.84 11.75
CA GLY A 215 -17.96 13.15 11.84
C GLY A 215 -18.88 13.41 10.64
N THR A 216 -19.16 14.68 10.35
CA THR A 216 -20.02 15.02 9.20
C THR A 216 -19.27 14.87 7.87
N PRO A 217 -19.94 14.51 6.76
CA PRO A 217 -19.27 14.37 5.47
C PRO A 217 -18.63 15.69 4.98
N THR A 218 -19.27 16.82 5.26
CA THR A 218 -18.75 18.15 4.88
C THR A 218 -17.44 18.48 5.60
N GLU A 219 -17.37 18.28 6.91
CA GLU A 219 -16.15 18.53 7.69
C GLU A 219 -15.05 17.55 7.33
N TYR A 220 -15.42 16.28 7.11
CA TYR A 220 -14.50 15.24 6.66
C TYR A 220 -13.85 15.61 5.32
N LEU A 221 -14.67 15.98 4.33
CA LEU A 221 -14.19 16.44 3.03
C LEU A 221 -13.26 17.65 3.18
N ARG A 222 -13.71 18.70 3.89
CA ARG A 222 -12.94 19.94 4.07
C ARG A 222 -11.57 19.68 4.70
N ARG A 223 -11.52 18.84 5.73
CA ARG A 223 -10.27 18.49 6.43
C ARG A 223 -9.28 17.80 5.48
N HIS A 224 -9.74 16.78 4.75
CA HIS A 224 -8.85 16.00 3.90
C HIS A 224 -8.49 16.70 2.60
N VAL A 225 -9.31 17.64 2.11
CA VAL A 225 -8.90 18.58 1.06
C VAL A 225 -7.73 19.44 1.55
N ALA A 226 -7.87 20.08 2.72
CA ALA A 226 -6.81 20.92 3.28
C ALA A 226 -5.52 20.13 3.55
N ASP A 227 -5.62 18.91 4.10
CA ASP A 227 -4.45 18.06 4.34
C ASP A 227 -3.77 17.64 3.03
N ALA A 228 -4.55 17.34 1.98
CA ALA A 228 -4.01 16.98 0.68
C ALA A 228 -3.30 18.18 0.02
N GLU A 229 -3.91 19.37 0.08
CA GLU A 229 -3.33 20.63 -0.41
C GLU A 229 -1.99 20.92 0.27
N GLN A 230 -1.95 20.83 1.60
CA GLN A 230 -0.73 21.07 2.39
C GLN A 230 0.42 20.14 1.99
N ARG A 231 0.11 18.93 1.52
CA ARG A 231 1.08 17.90 1.15
C ARG A 231 1.36 17.86 -0.37
N GLY A 232 0.69 18.69 -1.16
CA GLY A 232 0.81 18.68 -2.62
C GLY A 232 0.19 17.45 -3.29
N LEU A 233 -0.71 16.74 -2.61
CA LEU A 233 -1.36 15.52 -3.09
C LEU A 233 -2.67 15.84 -3.81
N ALA A 234 -2.95 15.11 -4.88
CA ALA A 234 -4.33 14.94 -5.33
C ALA A 234 -5.13 14.11 -4.31
N LEU A 235 -6.44 14.08 -4.46
CA LEU A 235 -7.32 13.36 -3.54
C LEU A 235 -8.37 12.56 -4.30
N ILE A 236 -8.46 11.27 -4.02
CA ILE A 236 -9.68 10.50 -4.28
C ILE A 236 -10.51 10.50 -3.00
N VAL A 237 -11.80 10.72 -3.11
CA VAL A 237 -12.72 10.55 -1.99
C VAL A 237 -13.73 9.46 -2.31
N GLY A 238 -14.40 8.95 -1.28
CA GLY A 238 -15.48 7.99 -1.46
C GLY A 238 -16.11 7.63 -0.13
N MET A 239 -17.06 6.71 -0.16
CA MET A 239 -17.78 6.28 1.04
C MET A 239 -17.75 4.76 1.18
N ASN A 240 -17.85 4.24 2.40
CA ASN A 240 -18.21 2.85 2.62
C ASN A 240 -19.74 2.73 2.58
N ILE A 241 -20.31 2.44 1.42
CA ILE A 241 -21.78 2.47 1.24
C ILE A 241 -22.48 1.23 1.84
N LEU A 242 -21.73 0.18 2.16
CA LEU A 242 -22.25 -1.09 2.68
C LEU A 242 -22.03 -1.29 4.19
N LYS A 243 -21.04 -0.62 4.78
CA LYS A 243 -20.65 -0.77 6.19
C LYS A 243 -20.32 0.58 6.86
N GLY A 244 -20.75 1.69 6.26
CA GLY A 244 -20.33 3.02 6.67
C GLY A 244 -21.10 3.61 7.84
N THR A 245 -22.24 3.06 8.24
CA THR A 245 -23.02 3.61 9.38
C THR A 245 -22.34 3.27 10.71
N LEU A 246 -22.79 3.89 11.81
CA LEU A 246 -22.36 3.53 13.17
C LEU A 246 -22.64 2.05 13.49
N GLY A 247 -23.73 1.49 12.95
CA GLY A 247 -24.08 0.08 13.08
C GLY A 247 -23.34 -0.85 12.11
N LYS A 248 -22.38 -0.35 11.32
CA LYS A 248 -21.69 -1.09 10.26
C LYS A 248 -22.64 -1.70 9.20
N THR A 249 -23.72 -0.98 8.89
CA THR A 249 -24.71 -1.35 7.87
C THR A 249 -24.59 -0.49 6.62
N SER A 250 -25.32 -0.88 5.56
CA SER A 250 -25.42 -0.12 4.33
C SER A 250 -26.14 1.21 4.54
N PHE A 251 -25.77 2.22 3.77
CA PHE A 251 -26.48 3.50 3.73
C PHE A 251 -27.89 3.32 3.16
N SER A 252 -28.87 4.03 3.70
CA SER A 252 -30.14 4.22 2.99
C SER A 252 -29.92 5.04 1.71
N ALA A 253 -30.86 5.00 0.76
CA ALA A 253 -30.79 5.86 -0.44
C ALA A 253 -30.72 7.36 -0.07
N GLY A 254 -31.44 7.78 0.98
CA GLY A 254 -31.37 9.14 1.52
C GLY A 254 -29.98 9.51 2.02
N GLN A 255 -29.35 8.64 2.84
CA GLN A 255 -27.98 8.83 3.33
C GLN A 255 -26.97 8.86 2.17
N LEU A 256 -27.11 7.95 1.20
CA LEU A 256 -26.25 7.91 0.02
C LEU A 256 -26.32 9.22 -0.78
N ARG A 257 -27.54 9.72 -1.02
CA ARG A 257 -27.77 10.99 -1.73
C ARG A 257 -27.22 12.17 -0.94
N GLU A 258 -27.57 12.29 0.34
CA GLU A 258 -27.20 13.44 1.18
C GLU A 258 -25.69 13.48 1.44
N TRP A 259 -25.13 12.39 1.97
CA TRP A 259 -23.72 12.34 2.33
C TRP A 259 -22.81 12.29 1.11
N GLY A 260 -23.24 11.60 0.03
CA GLY A 260 -22.54 11.64 -1.24
C GLY A 260 -22.52 13.04 -1.85
N SER A 261 -23.63 13.78 -1.78
CA SER A 261 -23.69 15.16 -2.28
C SER A 261 -22.78 16.08 -1.47
N ALA A 262 -22.73 15.92 -0.15
CA ALA A 262 -21.81 16.66 0.71
C ALA A 262 -20.33 16.34 0.39
N MET A 263 -19.99 15.07 0.18
CA MET A 263 -18.64 14.65 -0.22
C MET A 263 -18.25 15.08 -1.65
N LEU A 264 -19.23 15.35 -2.51
CA LEU A 264 -19.05 15.95 -3.82
C LEU A 264 -19.15 17.49 -3.78
N ASN A 265 -19.19 18.13 -2.61
CA ASN A 265 -19.28 19.59 -2.50
C ASN A 265 -17.92 20.30 -2.58
N SER A 266 -16.99 19.71 -3.33
CA SER A 266 -15.68 20.28 -3.66
C SER A 266 -15.26 19.79 -5.04
N SER A 267 -14.65 20.68 -5.84
CA SER A 267 -14.00 20.33 -7.10
C SER A 267 -12.53 19.90 -6.90
N TYR A 268 -12.06 19.82 -5.65
CA TYR A 268 -10.69 19.39 -5.35
C TYR A 268 -10.43 17.92 -5.67
N PRO A 269 -11.28 16.95 -5.27
CA PRO A 269 -11.00 15.55 -5.52
C PRO A 269 -10.95 15.21 -7.02
N CYS A 270 -9.96 14.42 -7.41
CA CYS A 270 -9.78 13.98 -8.80
C CYS A 270 -10.71 12.81 -9.17
N ALA A 271 -11.30 12.11 -8.19
CA ALA A 271 -12.31 11.07 -8.37
C ALA A 271 -13.16 10.88 -7.11
N PHE A 272 -14.38 10.37 -7.30
CA PHE A 272 -15.32 9.94 -6.26
C PHE A 272 -15.59 8.44 -6.39
N ILE A 273 -14.87 7.60 -5.65
CA ILE A 273 -14.96 6.14 -5.80
C ILE A 273 -15.28 5.50 -4.44
N SER A 274 -16.46 4.89 -4.34
CA SER A 274 -16.97 4.29 -3.10
C SER A 274 -16.72 2.79 -3.00
N TRP A 275 -16.70 2.23 -1.79
CA TRP A 275 -16.56 0.79 -1.55
C TRP A 275 -17.92 0.19 -1.17
N THR A 276 -18.41 -0.89 -1.79
CA THR A 276 -17.95 -1.62 -2.99
C THR A 276 -19.16 -2.11 -3.78
N TYR A 277 -18.97 -2.69 -4.96
CA TYR A 277 -20.07 -3.16 -5.80
C TYR A 277 -20.81 -4.30 -5.11
N ASP A 278 -22.13 -4.12 -4.96
CA ASP A 278 -23.07 -5.14 -4.51
C ASP A 278 -24.31 -5.01 -5.39
N ALA A 279 -24.56 -6.03 -6.22
CA ALA A 279 -25.62 -5.99 -7.22
C ALA A 279 -27.01 -5.86 -6.60
N ASN A 280 -27.22 -6.39 -5.39
CA ASN A 280 -28.50 -6.32 -4.70
C ASN A 280 -28.76 -4.88 -4.19
N TYR A 281 -27.77 -4.29 -3.52
CA TYR A 281 -27.84 -2.94 -3.01
C TYR A 281 -27.94 -1.90 -4.13
N LEU A 282 -27.01 -1.95 -5.09
CA LEU A 282 -26.97 -1.02 -6.23
C LEU A 282 -28.06 -1.30 -7.27
N GLY A 283 -28.69 -2.48 -7.21
CA GLY A 283 -29.81 -2.87 -8.05
C GLY A 283 -31.13 -2.21 -7.68
N ARG A 284 -31.29 -1.81 -6.41
CA ARG A 284 -32.50 -1.14 -5.90
C ARG A 284 -32.77 0.17 -6.63
N SER A 285 -34.04 0.44 -6.93
CA SER A 285 -34.46 1.66 -7.64
C SER A 285 -34.09 2.94 -6.88
N ASP A 286 -34.36 2.98 -5.57
CA ASP A 286 -34.05 4.14 -4.73
C ASP A 286 -32.56 4.45 -4.64
N VAL A 287 -31.72 3.41 -4.58
CA VAL A 287 -30.25 3.55 -4.61
C VAL A 287 -29.76 4.00 -5.98
N LYS A 288 -30.33 3.50 -7.09
CA LYS A 288 -30.01 3.95 -8.45
C LYS A 288 -30.31 5.43 -8.63
N GLU A 289 -31.48 5.88 -8.17
CA GLU A 289 -31.87 7.30 -8.20
C GLU A 289 -30.90 8.18 -7.38
N ALA A 290 -30.51 7.73 -6.19
CA ALA A 290 -29.49 8.42 -5.40
C ALA A 290 -28.16 8.51 -6.15
N MET A 291 -27.69 7.42 -6.78
CA MET A 291 -26.49 7.41 -7.59
C MET A 291 -26.60 8.30 -8.84
N ASP A 292 -27.77 8.40 -9.47
CA ASP A 292 -28.00 9.32 -10.59
C ASP A 292 -27.85 10.78 -10.17
N VAL A 293 -28.35 11.15 -8.98
CA VAL A 293 -28.13 12.47 -8.40
C VAL A 293 -26.64 12.74 -8.19
N LEU A 294 -25.90 11.77 -7.62
CA LEU A 294 -24.46 11.92 -7.41
C LEU A 294 -23.70 12.01 -8.73
N ALA A 295 -24.09 11.22 -9.73
CA ALA A 295 -23.46 11.23 -11.04
C ALA A 295 -23.69 12.55 -11.77
N ASN A 296 -24.90 13.11 -11.70
CA ASN A 296 -25.20 14.44 -12.23
C ASN A 296 -24.35 15.50 -11.55
N LYS A 297 -24.23 15.48 -10.21
CA LYS A 297 -23.38 16.43 -9.46
C LYS A 297 -21.89 16.27 -9.78
N ALA A 298 -21.41 15.04 -9.94
CA ALA A 298 -20.01 14.80 -10.31
C ALA A 298 -19.69 15.34 -11.71
N ARG A 299 -20.65 15.25 -12.66
CA ARG A 299 -20.50 15.80 -14.02
C ARG A 299 -20.41 17.32 -14.08
N THR A 300 -20.94 18.05 -13.10
CA THR A 300 -20.83 19.52 -13.07
C THR A 300 -19.44 20.02 -12.67
N HIS A 301 -18.58 19.14 -12.15
CA HIS A 301 -17.23 19.52 -11.74
C HIS A 301 -16.25 19.51 -12.90
N GLN A 302 -15.26 20.41 -12.86
CA GLN A 302 -14.14 20.32 -13.77
C GLN A 302 -13.32 19.06 -13.46
N ALA A 303 -13.03 18.29 -14.50
CA ALA A 303 -12.20 17.10 -14.36
C ALA A 303 -10.79 17.50 -13.90
N LYS A 304 -10.33 16.92 -12.79
CA LYS A 304 -8.96 17.06 -12.32
C LYS A 304 -8.15 15.79 -12.58
N SER A 305 -6.86 15.98 -12.79
CA SER A 305 -5.91 14.87 -12.81
C SER A 305 -5.68 14.34 -11.40
N CYS A 306 -5.46 13.04 -11.25
CA CYS A 306 -4.97 12.47 -10.00
C CYS A 306 -3.44 12.60 -9.83
N ARG A 307 -2.80 13.46 -10.63
CA ARG A 307 -1.42 13.91 -10.42
C ARG A 307 -1.39 14.98 -9.33
N GLY A 308 -0.46 14.87 -8.38
CA GLY A 308 -0.28 15.86 -7.31
C GLY A 308 0.07 17.26 -7.84
N GLY A 309 -0.25 18.29 -7.07
CA GLY A 309 -0.18 19.70 -7.46
C GLY A 309 1.22 20.24 -7.79
N ASN A 310 2.27 19.53 -7.37
CA ASN A 310 3.66 19.95 -7.61
C ASN A 310 4.29 19.34 -8.88
N GLY A 311 3.54 18.62 -9.71
CA GLY A 311 4.11 18.00 -10.92
C GLY A 311 5.24 17.00 -10.65
N GLN A 312 5.32 16.45 -9.43
CA GLN A 312 6.47 15.68 -8.92
C GLN A 312 6.80 14.39 -9.69
N THR A 313 6.01 13.99 -10.68
CA THR A 313 6.44 12.99 -11.68
C THR A 313 5.92 13.29 -13.09
N SER A 314 5.75 14.54 -13.52
CA SER A 314 5.42 14.79 -14.92
C SER A 314 6.60 14.41 -15.81
N GLY A 315 6.63 13.15 -16.27
CA GLY A 315 7.53 12.68 -17.33
C GLY A 315 8.96 12.37 -16.92
N SER A 316 9.41 12.66 -15.69
CA SER A 316 10.66 12.10 -15.21
C SER A 316 10.41 10.65 -14.80
N VAL A 317 10.92 9.69 -15.60
CA VAL A 317 11.36 8.39 -15.05
C VAL A 317 12.06 8.74 -13.74
N PRO A 318 11.69 8.17 -12.57
CA PRO A 318 12.53 8.30 -11.39
C PRO A 318 13.89 7.91 -11.90
N GLN A 319 14.84 8.86 -11.96
CA GLN A 319 16.21 8.53 -12.29
C GLN A 319 16.47 7.27 -11.45
N PRO A 320 16.93 6.15 -12.05
CA PRO A 320 17.58 5.13 -11.23
C PRO A 320 18.44 5.93 -10.27
N VAL A 321 18.34 5.71 -8.95
CA VAL A 321 19.30 6.36 -8.04
C VAL A 321 20.64 6.13 -8.72
N GLU A 322 21.19 7.20 -9.30
CA GLU A 322 22.26 7.04 -10.27
C GLU A 322 23.32 6.34 -9.44
N PRO A 323 23.84 5.15 -9.84
CA PRO A 323 25.06 4.69 -9.20
C PRO A 323 25.98 5.91 -9.23
N PRO A 324 26.52 6.35 -8.08
CA PRO A 324 27.15 7.65 -7.95
C PRO A 324 28.04 7.86 -9.18
N ALA A 325 27.84 8.99 -9.88
CA ALA A 325 28.50 9.29 -11.14
C ALA A 325 29.95 8.76 -11.08
N PRO A 326 30.44 8.02 -12.10
CA PRO A 326 31.82 7.55 -12.07
C PRO A 326 32.69 8.76 -11.74
N PRO A 327 33.54 8.67 -10.70
CA PRO A 327 34.23 9.84 -10.19
C PRO A 327 34.94 10.53 -11.35
N VAL A 328 34.72 11.84 -11.50
CA VAL A 328 35.54 12.67 -12.38
C VAL A 328 36.98 12.33 -12.03
N LEU A 329 37.73 11.80 -13.00
CA LEU A 329 39.12 11.41 -12.79
C LEU A 329 39.87 12.60 -12.19
N PRO A 330 40.39 12.51 -10.96
CA PRO A 330 41.26 13.55 -10.45
C PRO A 330 42.56 13.55 -11.27
N ASP A 331 43.10 14.75 -11.44
CA ASP A 331 44.46 15.06 -11.85
C ASP A 331 45.45 13.97 -11.34
N PRO A 332 46.37 13.43 -12.16
CA PRO A 332 47.20 12.26 -11.83
C PRO A 332 48.19 12.43 -10.66
N SER A 333 47.98 13.39 -9.76
CA SER A 333 48.86 13.68 -8.63
C SER A 333 48.26 13.39 -7.25
N GLU A 334 47.07 12.78 -7.12
CA GLU A 334 46.55 12.41 -5.79
C GLU A 334 46.05 10.96 -5.75
N ALA A 335 46.72 10.13 -4.97
CA ALA A 335 46.44 8.71 -4.82
C ALA A 335 45.02 8.46 -4.26
N PRO A 336 44.26 7.45 -4.75
CA PRO A 336 42.90 7.22 -4.29
C PRO A 336 42.86 6.76 -2.84
N ALA A 337 42.10 7.46 -2.00
CA ALA A 337 41.76 6.99 -0.67
C ALA A 337 40.94 5.67 -0.78
N PRO A 338 41.28 4.61 -0.03
CA PRO A 338 40.63 3.31 -0.17
C PRO A 338 39.15 3.37 0.18
N ALA A 339 38.32 2.65 -0.60
CA ALA A 339 36.90 2.46 -0.33
C ALA A 339 36.67 2.07 1.13
N ALA A 340 35.74 2.77 1.80
CA ALA A 340 35.48 2.58 3.22
C ALA A 340 35.00 1.13 3.50
N GLU A 341 35.92 0.34 4.06
CA GLU A 341 35.70 -1.05 4.46
C GLU A 341 34.77 -1.14 5.68
N ILE A 342 33.90 -2.16 5.75
CA ILE A 342 33.16 -2.46 6.98
C ILE A 342 34.18 -2.89 8.04
N ARG A 343 34.33 -2.10 9.10
CA ARG A 343 35.25 -2.39 10.19
C ARG A 343 34.52 -3.20 11.24
N LEU A 344 35.00 -4.40 11.53
CA LEU A 344 34.47 -5.27 12.58
C LEU A 344 35.47 -5.34 13.74
N THR A 345 34.96 -5.26 14.96
CA THR A 345 35.71 -5.48 16.21
C THR A 345 34.94 -6.47 17.08
N ILE A 346 35.68 -7.25 17.86
CA ILE A 346 35.10 -8.21 18.81
C ILE A 346 35.59 -7.85 20.20
N THR A 347 34.65 -7.63 21.13
CA THR A 347 34.94 -7.54 22.57
C THR A 347 34.45 -8.82 23.23
N GLN A 348 35.30 -9.44 24.04
CA GLN A 348 35.01 -10.68 24.74
C GLN A 348 35.18 -10.49 26.24
N TRP A 349 34.33 -11.14 27.03
CA TRP A 349 34.40 -11.11 28.49
C TRP A 349 33.83 -12.37 29.11
N THR A 350 34.21 -12.64 30.36
CA THR A 350 33.69 -13.76 31.14
C THR A 350 32.83 -13.20 32.27
N ALA A 351 31.61 -13.70 32.43
CA ALA A 351 30.76 -13.39 33.56
C ALA A 351 30.07 -14.67 34.06
N SER A 352 30.08 -14.89 35.38
CA SER A 352 29.45 -16.06 36.01
C SER A 352 29.84 -17.41 35.38
N GLY A 353 31.13 -17.60 35.07
CA GLY A 353 31.66 -18.83 34.47
C GLY A 353 31.30 -19.04 32.99
N ARG A 354 30.68 -18.06 32.34
CA ARG A 354 30.26 -18.12 30.93
C ARG A 354 31.02 -17.10 30.09
N ASN A 355 31.37 -17.49 28.88
CA ASN A 355 32.06 -16.63 27.93
C ASN A 355 31.05 -15.89 27.06
N TYR A 356 31.22 -14.57 26.95
CA TYR A 356 30.39 -13.69 26.14
C TYR A 356 31.23 -13.02 25.07
N MET A 357 30.57 -12.62 23.97
CA MET A 357 31.19 -11.70 23.03
C MET A 357 30.17 -10.70 22.48
N ARG A 358 30.71 -9.56 22.08
CA ARG A 358 30.03 -8.50 21.34
C ARG A 358 30.79 -8.24 20.06
N LEU A 359 30.09 -8.31 18.95
CA LEU A 359 30.52 -7.80 17.66
C LEU A 359 30.12 -6.33 17.59
N THR A 360 31.03 -5.47 17.18
CA THR A 360 30.76 -4.06 16.90
C THR A 360 31.28 -3.73 15.52
N TRP A 361 30.45 -3.14 14.68
CA TRP A 361 30.82 -2.80 13.32
C TRP A 361 30.44 -1.37 12.93
N ALA A 362 31.17 -0.84 11.95
CA ALA A 362 30.91 0.45 11.34
C ALA A 362 31.23 0.40 9.84
N GLY A 363 30.61 1.27 9.04
CA GLY A 363 30.82 1.34 7.59
C GLY A 363 29.86 0.49 6.74
N ALA A 364 28.91 -0.20 7.38
CA ALA A 364 27.78 -0.82 6.70
C ALA A 364 26.68 0.22 6.41
N THR A 365 26.12 0.22 5.21
CA THR A 365 25.17 1.23 4.70
C THR A 365 23.74 0.74 4.56
N GLY A 366 23.48 -0.57 4.74
CA GLY A 366 22.14 -1.17 4.72
C GLY A 366 21.39 -1.09 6.06
N SER A 367 20.11 -1.50 6.10
CA SER A 367 19.33 -1.53 7.35
C SER A 367 19.53 -2.82 8.17
N LEU A 368 20.04 -3.87 7.52
CA LEU A 368 20.37 -5.16 8.12
C LEU A 368 21.81 -5.55 7.75
N VAL A 369 22.42 -6.33 8.64
CA VAL A 369 23.66 -7.03 8.37
C VAL A 369 23.52 -8.51 8.68
N ASP A 370 24.20 -9.33 7.90
CA ASP A 370 24.30 -10.77 8.08
C ASP A 370 25.54 -11.11 8.91
N ILE A 371 25.34 -11.87 9.99
CA ILE A 371 26.42 -12.32 10.86
C ILE A 371 26.87 -13.72 10.40
N TYR A 372 28.11 -13.82 9.95
CA TYR A 372 28.75 -15.09 9.62
C TYR A 372 29.66 -15.54 10.75
N ARG A 373 29.65 -16.84 11.05
CA ARG A 373 30.55 -17.49 11.98
C ARG A 373 31.12 -18.75 11.34
N ASN A 374 32.45 -18.85 11.32
CA ASN A 374 33.18 -19.98 10.71
C ASN A 374 32.74 -20.24 9.26
N GLY A 375 32.41 -19.18 8.52
CA GLY A 375 31.94 -19.27 7.13
C GLY A 375 30.44 -19.49 6.96
N GLU A 376 29.71 -19.88 8.01
CA GLU A 376 28.26 -20.10 7.95
C GLU A 376 27.47 -18.87 8.41
N MET A 377 26.38 -18.55 7.71
CA MET A 377 25.46 -17.51 8.13
C MET A 377 24.72 -17.95 9.40
N ARG A 378 24.73 -17.11 10.43
CA ARG A 378 24.06 -17.38 11.72
C ARG A 378 22.71 -16.67 11.84
N GLY A 379 22.49 -15.62 11.06
CA GLY A 379 21.27 -14.84 11.03
C GLY A 379 21.56 -13.38 10.66
N SER A 380 20.48 -12.64 10.40
CA SER A 380 20.54 -11.20 10.13
C SER A 380 20.14 -10.40 11.37
N THR A 381 20.71 -9.21 11.54
CA THR A 381 20.41 -8.30 12.64
C THR A 381 20.33 -6.86 12.13
N ALA A 382 19.71 -5.97 12.91
CA ALA A 382 19.66 -4.55 12.57
C ALA A 382 21.06 -3.99 12.40
N ASN A 383 21.27 -3.12 11.40
CA ASN A 383 22.52 -2.38 11.25
C ASN A 383 22.60 -1.22 12.26
N ASP A 384 22.60 -1.56 13.56
CA ASP A 384 22.70 -0.62 14.69
C ASP A 384 24.12 -0.55 15.27
N GLY A 385 25.07 -1.21 14.59
CA GLY A 385 26.50 -1.22 14.92
C GLY A 385 26.91 -2.21 16.01
N ARG A 386 26.01 -3.05 16.55
CA ARG A 386 26.39 -4.04 17.57
C ARG A 386 25.53 -5.30 17.60
N HIS A 387 26.16 -6.42 17.92
CA HIS A 387 25.47 -7.69 18.19
C HIS A 387 26.13 -8.41 19.36
N THR A 388 25.36 -8.66 20.42
CA THR A 388 25.81 -9.45 21.57
C THR A 388 25.22 -10.84 21.45
N ASN A 389 26.06 -11.86 21.45
CA ASN A 389 25.60 -13.24 21.35
C ASN A 389 25.42 -13.88 22.74
N SER A 390 24.62 -14.93 22.80
CA SER A 390 24.34 -15.72 24.00
C SER A 390 25.62 -16.35 24.60
N PRO A 391 25.65 -16.60 25.92
CA PRO A 391 26.82 -17.15 26.59
C PRO A 391 27.24 -18.52 26.03
N TRP A 392 28.54 -18.69 25.78
CA TRP A 392 29.13 -19.96 25.37
C TRP A 392 29.90 -20.62 26.50
N SER A 393 29.83 -21.96 26.52
CA SER A 393 30.41 -22.81 27.57
C SER A 393 31.69 -23.53 27.15
N ARG A 394 32.13 -23.43 25.88
CA ARG A 394 33.33 -24.16 25.41
C ARG A 394 34.60 -23.30 25.56
N ALA A 395 35.31 -23.52 26.66
CA ALA A 395 36.68 -23.01 26.84
C ALA A 395 37.62 -23.57 25.76
N GLY A 396 38.60 -22.79 25.31
CA GLY A 396 39.57 -23.19 24.28
C GLY A 396 39.07 -23.14 22.83
N SER A 397 37.89 -22.56 22.57
CA SER A 397 37.34 -22.44 21.21
C SER A 397 37.77 -21.14 20.52
N THR A 398 38.17 -21.25 19.25
CA THR A 398 38.39 -20.10 18.36
C THR A 398 37.24 -19.99 17.37
N TYR A 399 36.73 -18.78 17.17
CA TYR A 399 35.65 -18.48 16.24
C TYR A 399 36.07 -17.37 15.27
N ALA A 400 35.78 -17.55 13.99
CA ALA A 400 36.01 -16.55 12.95
C ALA A 400 34.69 -15.86 12.60
N PHE A 401 34.63 -14.54 12.69
CA PHE A 401 33.44 -13.76 12.40
C PHE A 401 33.62 -12.83 11.22
N LYS A 402 32.54 -12.65 10.47
CA LYS A 402 32.45 -11.70 9.36
C LYS A 402 31.05 -11.08 9.37
N VAL A 403 30.96 -9.78 9.13
CA VAL A 403 29.69 -9.06 8.99
C VAL A 403 29.54 -8.62 7.55
N CYS A 404 28.40 -8.91 6.93
CA CYS A 404 28.12 -8.52 5.55
C CYS A 404 26.83 -7.70 5.47
N GLU A 405 26.74 -6.75 4.54
CA GLU A 405 25.48 -6.10 4.23
C GLU A 405 24.53 -7.12 3.58
N THR A 406 23.32 -7.26 4.15
CA THR A 406 22.36 -8.28 3.70
C THR A 406 22.02 -8.12 2.22
N GLY A 407 22.10 -9.22 1.47
CA GLY A 407 21.82 -9.24 0.03
C GLY A 407 22.94 -8.66 -0.86
N THR A 408 24.12 -8.40 -0.31
CA THR A 408 25.29 -7.89 -1.05
C THR A 408 26.54 -8.76 -0.84
N SER A 409 27.61 -8.48 -1.61
CA SER A 409 28.94 -9.06 -1.39
C SER A 409 29.84 -8.21 -0.48
N LYS A 410 29.35 -7.07 0.03
CA LYS A 410 30.14 -6.14 0.86
C LYS A 410 30.22 -6.66 2.29
N CYS A 411 31.42 -7.06 2.70
CA CYS A 411 31.68 -7.64 4.00
C CYS A 411 32.88 -6.99 4.70
N SER A 412 32.96 -7.13 6.01
CA SER A 412 34.18 -6.86 6.77
C SER A 412 35.27 -7.90 6.44
N LYS A 413 36.52 -7.59 6.80
CA LYS A 413 37.52 -8.63 7.07
C LYS A 413 37.00 -9.61 8.13
N THR A 414 37.48 -10.84 8.03
CA THR A 414 37.24 -11.86 9.05
C THR A 414 38.05 -11.54 10.30
N VAL A 415 37.40 -11.48 11.46
CA VAL A 415 38.04 -11.27 12.76
C VAL A 415 37.89 -12.53 13.61
N THR A 416 38.98 -13.02 14.16
CA THR A 416 38.99 -14.21 15.01
C THR A 416 38.95 -13.83 16.49
N ALA A 417 38.20 -14.59 17.28
CA ALA A 417 38.17 -14.51 18.73
C ALA A 417 38.45 -15.89 19.33
N THR A 418 39.45 -15.96 20.21
CA THR A 418 39.84 -17.17 20.93
C THR A 418 39.52 -17.01 22.40
N PHE A 419 38.71 -17.92 22.93
CA PHE A 419 38.46 -17.99 24.38
C PHE A 419 39.55 -18.84 25.04
N GLY A 420 40.32 -18.22 25.95
CA GLY A 420 41.34 -18.91 26.73
C GLY A 420 40.77 -20.09 27.52
N SER A 421 41.59 -21.10 27.76
CA SER A 421 41.30 -22.14 28.75
C SER A 421 41.19 -21.51 30.13
N GLN A 422 40.13 -21.78 30.88
CA GLN A 422 40.11 -21.44 32.30
C GLN A 422 41.14 -22.33 33.01
N SER A 423 42.25 -21.73 33.46
CA SER A 423 43.04 -22.33 34.54
C SER A 423 42.16 -22.35 35.78
N ARG A 424 42.05 -23.52 36.42
CA ARG A 424 41.25 -23.75 37.63
C ARG A 424 41.55 -22.74 38.74
#